data_AF-A0A9D1RDY9-F1
#
_entry.id   AF-A0A9D1RDY9-F1
#
_cell.length_a   1.000
_cell.length_b   1.000
_cell.length_c   1.000
_cell.angle_alpha   90.00
_cell.angle_beta   90.00
_cell.angle_gamma   90.00
#
_symmetry.space_group_name_H-M   'P 1'
#
loop_
_entity.id
_entity.type
_entity.pdbx_description
1 polymer ?
#
loop_
_entity_poly.entity_id
_entity_poly.type
_entity_poly.pdbx_seq_one_letter_code
_entity_poly.pdbx_strand_id
1 'polypeptide(L)'
;MDYLLLSVGDSIDRVFYGFDIAVFEFFAGIQNSFFTVLAKFFTSFGDEAFVIPMVIVGIVLMLFKKTRKYGFALVFAILVGTIVTNVIAKPAVLRIRPYNTLQDIDWYWQAYLGAGALSEADYSFPSGHTTAAFEIAVSMFLVFRSDGKKKIAWVFPVLAVCTMGSRVYLMVHYATDVLGGMIIGTLSGIAGYFIMKGLMYLIANVKPFTALQKLDLAKLGFLKWSSGRGGAAVVTVAVIGIFLYSFIPVLSEGGEDTVRCAYNEEYDCYNAARVDDADYPPIDGKEYCKIHWNQLAGE
;
A
#
# COMPACT_ATOMS: atom_id res chain seq x y z
N MET A 1 -33.03 -0.24 15.66
CA MET A 1 -31.79 -0.32 14.87
C MET A 1 -31.74 -1.71 14.28
N ASP A 2 -32.17 -1.86 13.03
CA ASP A 2 -32.30 -3.17 12.40
C ASP A 2 -30.94 -3.84 12.25
N TYR A 3 -30.78 -5.00 12.85
CA TYR A 3 -29.59 -5.85 12.79
C TYR A 3 -29.32 -6.43 11.40
N LEU A 4 -30.12 -6.08 10.39
CA LEU A 4 -30.18 -6.76 9.10
C LEU A 4 -29.18 -6.24 8.05
N LEU A 5 -28.49 -5.12 8.28
CA LEU A 5 -27.54 -4.53 7.32
C LEU A 5 -26.30 -3.93 8.00
N LEU A 6 -25.64 -4.70 8.87
CA LEU A 6 -24.27 -4.37 9.29
C LEU A 6 -23.31 -4.69 8.14
N SER A 7 -22.49 -3.72 7.75
CA SER A 7 -21.38 -4.02 6.84
C SER A 7 -20.39 -4.98 7.52
N VAL A 8 -19.56 -5.65 6.72
CA VAL A 8 -18.47 -6.45 7.27
C VAL A 8 -17.51 -5.56 8.07
N GLY A 9 -17.29 -4.31 7.62
CA GLY A 9 -16.51 -3.30 8.35
C GLY A 9 -17.04 -3.04 9.77
N ASP A 10 -18.34 -2.77 9.91
CA ASP A 10 -18.95 -2.50 11.23
C ASP A 10 -18.83 -3.71 12.17
N SER A 11 -18.87 -4.92 11.61
CA SER A 11 -18.70 -6.15 12.38
C SER A 11 -17.27 -6.29 12.88
N ILE A 12 -16.28 -5.94 12.06
CA ILE A 12 -14.86 -5.90 12.46
C ILE A 12 -14.67 -4.86 13.57
N ASP A 13 -15.20 -3.65 13.40
CA ASP A 13 -15.09 -2.60 14.41
C ASP A 13 -15.63 -3.06 15.77
N ARG A 14 -16.84 -3.64 15.80
CA ARG A 14 -17.43 -4.12 17.06
C ARG A 14 -16.63 -5.23 17.73
N VAL A 15 -16.11 -6.18 16.96
CA VAL A 15 -15.40 -7.34 17.50
C VAL A 15 -13.99 -6.95 17.97
N PHE A 16 -13.32 -6.06 17.25
CA PHE A 16 -11.90 -5.75 17.47
C PHE A 16 -11.63 -4.35 18.04
N TYR A 17 -12.67 -3.56 18.36
CA TYR A 17 -12.53 -2.20 18.90
C TYR A 17 -11.48 -2.09 20.01
N GLY A 18 -11.59 -2.92 21.04
CA GLY A 18 -10.66 -2.86 22.18
C GLY A 18 -9.20 -3.18 21.80
N PHE A 19 -8.99 -4.07 20.83
CA PHE A 19 -7.66 -4.36 20.31
C PHE A 19 -7.11 -3.20 19.48
N ASP A 20 -7.92 -2.66 18.57
CA ASP A 20 -7.52 -1.55 17.70
C ASP A 20 -7.18 -0.29 18.52
N ILE A 21 -8.01 0.05 19.52
CA ILE A 21 -7.76 1.18 20.42
C ILE A 21 -6.49 0.98 21.24
N ALA A 22 -6.28 -0.21 21.83
CA ALA A 22 -5.08 -0.46 22.63
C ALA A 22 -3.78 -0.31 21.82
N VAL A 23 -3.79 -0.70 20.54
CA VAL A 23 -2.63 -0.50 19.66
C VAL A 23 -2.45 0.97 19.30
N PHE A 24 -3.52 1.73 19.08
CA PHE A 24 -3.41 3.18 18.87
C PHE A 24 -2.85 3.90 20.09
N GLU A 25 -3.33 3.57 21.30
CA GLU A 25 -2.80 4.14 22.55
C GLU A 25 -1.30 3.87 22.71
N PHE A 26 -0.85 2.65 22.39
CA PHE A 26 0.58 2.33 22.39
C PHE A 26 1.36 3.23 21.43
N PHE A 27 0.90 3.39 20.19
CA PHE A 27 1.59 4.23 19.22
C PHE A 27 1.55 5.70 19.60
N ALA A 28 0.41 6.21 20.04
CA ALA A 28 0.25 7.58 20.55
C ALA A 28 1.20 7.86 21.70
N GLY A 29 1.38 6.90 22.62
CA GLY A 29 2.29 7.02 23.76
C GLY A 29 3.78 7.13 23.41
N ILE A 30 4.18 6.71 22.19
CA ILE A 30 5.56 6.82 21.73
C ILE A 30 5.77 7.93 20.69
N GLN A 31 4.72 8.63 20.27
CA GLN A 31 4.81 9.62 19.19
C GLN A 31 5.78 10.76 19.53
N ASN A 32 6.60 11.13 18.55
CA ASN A 32 7.44 12.33 18.57
C ASN A 32 7.90 12.68 17.14
N SER A 33 8.49 13.86 16.95
CA SER A 33 8.92 14.34 15.63
C SER A 33 9.86 13.37 14.91
N PHE A 34 10.79 12.71 15.62
CA PHE A 34 11.71 11.75 15.01
C PHE A 34 10.97 10.49 14.53
N PHE A 35 10.15 9.88 15.36
CA PHE A 35 9.39 8.70 14.96
C PHE A 35 8.32 9.01 13.91
N THR A 36 7.79 10.24 13.86
CA THR A 36 6.86 10.64 12.81
C THR A 36 7.55 10.73 11.46
N VAL A 37 8.75 11.33 11.39
CA VAL A 37 9.56 11.32 10.16
C VAL A 37 9.95 9.88 9.78
N LEU A 38 10.29 9.04 10.75
CA LEU A 38 10.63 7.64 10.50
C LEU A 38 9.42 6.84 10.00
N ALA A 39 8.22 7.09 10.54
CA ALA A 39 7.00 6.47 10.07
C ALA A 39 6.67 6.92 8.64
N LYS A 40 6.76 8.22 8.33
CA LYS A 40 6.64 8.75 6.97
C LYS A 40 7.67 8.14 6.01
N PHE A 41 8.89 7.88 6.48
CA PHE A 41 9.89 7.17 5.69
C PHE A 41 9.44 5.77 5.32
N PHE A 42 9.02 4.97 6.31
CA PHE A 42 8.62 3.59 6.03
C PHE A 42 7.29 3.47 5.27
N THR A 43 6.39 4.43 5.48
CA THR A 43 5.09 4.44 4.81
C THR A 43 5.23 4.60 3.30
N SER A 44 6.25 5.35 2.85
CA SER A 44 6.52 5.59 1.43
C SER A 44 6.80 4.31 0.62
N PHE A 45 7.24 3.21 1.24
CA PHE A 45 7.46 1.94 0.53
C PHE A 45 6.15 1.23 0.14
N GLY A 46 5.03 1.59 0.77
CA GLY A 46 3.70 1.07 0.40
C GLY A 46 2.90 2.03 -0.48
N ASP A 47 3.43 3.23 -0.74
CA ASP A 47 2.73 4.28 -1.46
C ASP A 47 2.71 4.02 -2.98
N GLU A 48 1.68 4.51 -3.66
CA GLU A 48 1.53 4.34 -5.11
C GLU A 48 2.71 4.92 -5.90
N ALA A 49 3.29 6.04 -5.44
CA ALA A 49 4.47 6.65 -6.04
C ALA A 49 5.73 5.78 -5.92
N PHE A 50 5.76 4.80 -5.02
CA PHE A 50 6.79 3.77 -4.95
C PHE A 50 6.39 2.50 -5.73
N VAL A 51 5.16 2.03 -5.53
CA VAL A 51 4.68 0.75 -6.08
C VAL A 51 4.58 0.78 -7.61
N ILE A 52 4.07 1.87 -8.21
CA ILE A 52 3.94 1.99 -9.68
C ILE A 52 5.32 1.92 -10.36
N PRO A 53 6.34 2.70 -9.94
CA PRO A 53 7.68 2.53 -10.49
C PRO A 53 8.28 1.14 -10.25
N MET A 54 7.95 0.45 -9.15
CA MET A 54 8.39 -0.93 -8.93
C MET A 54 7.79 -1.90 -9.96
N VAL A 55 6.56 -1.68 -10.42
CA VAL A 55 5.99 -2.43 -11.56
C VAL A 55 6.82 -2.19 -12.82
N ILE A 56 7.18 -0.94 -13.11
CA ILE A 56 8.01 -0.58 -14.27
C ILE A 56 9.39 -1.25 -14.17
N VAL A 57 10.04 -1.18 -13.00
CA VAL A 57 11.29 -1.90 -12.73
C VAL A 57 11.10 -3.39 -12.98
N GLY A 58 10.01 -3.99 -12.48
CA GLY A 58 9.68 -5.39 -12.72
C GLY A 58 9.58 -5.74 -14.19
N ILE A 59 8.86 -4.95 -14.99
CA ILE A 59 8.74 -5.10 -16.45
C ILE A 59 10.12 -5.02 -17.11
N VAL A 60 10.93 -4.02 -16.76
CA VAL A 60 12.30 -3.87 -17.29
C VAL A 60 13.14 -5.11 -16.94
N LEU A 61 13.07 -5.61 -15.71
CA LEU A 61 13.80 -6.81 -15.30
C LEU A 61 13.38 -8.06 -16.09
N MET A 62 12.14 -8.17 -16.58
CA MET A 62 11.68 -9.26 -17.46
C MET A 62 12.41 -9.29 -18.81
N LEU A 63 12.86 -8.12 -19.30
CA LEU A 63 13.52 -8.00 -20.60
C LEU A 63 14.96 -8.53 -20.60
N PHE A 64 15.55 -8.76 -19.42
CA PHE A 64 16.91 -9.30 -19.26
C PHE A 64 16.85 -10.71 -18.66
N LYS A 65 17.45 -11.69 -19.35
CA LYS A 65 17.36 -13.11 -18.96
C LYS A 65 17.77 -13.39 -17.51
N LYS A 66 18.83 -12.72 -17.04
CA LYS A 66 19.41 -12.95 -15.70
C LYS A 66 18.48 -12.49 -14.58
N THR A 67 17.69 -11.45 -14.83
CA THR A 67 16.81 -10.83 -13.83
C THR A 67 15.33 -11.13 -14.04
N ARG A 68 14.98 -11.82 -15.13
CA ARG A 68 13.60 -12.07 -15.54
C ARG A 68 12.69 -12.64 -14.46
N LYS A 69 13.21 -13.58 -13.68
CA LYS A 69 12.50 -14.17 -12.53
C LYS A 69 12.16 -13.16 -11.44
N TYR A 70 13.01 -12.15 -11.20
CA TYR A 70 12.71 -11.09 -10.25
C TYR A 70 11.57 -10.22 -10.77
N GLY A 71 11.62 -9.87 -12.06
CA GLY A 71 10.56 -9.11 -12.72
C GLY A 71 9.20 -9.81 -12.68
N PHE A 72 9.15 -11.09 -13.06
CA PHE A 72 7.91 -11.88 -12.98
C PHE A 72 7.38 -11.99 -11.56
N ALA A 73 8.21 -12.36 -10.59
CA ALA A 73 7.73 -12.52 -9.21
C ALA A 73 7.17 -11.20 -8.65
N LEU A 74 7.84 -10.07 -8.94
CA LEU A 74 7.42 -8.75 -8.48
C LEU A 74 6.09 -8.32 -9.11
N VAL A 75 6.00 -8.32 -10.44
CA VAL A 75 4.80 -7.81 -11.13
C VAL A 75 3.58 -8.68 -10.85
N PHE A 76 3.72 -10.01 -10.84
CA PHE A 76 2.59 -10.89 -10.53
C PHE A 76 2.17 -10.82 -9.07
N ALA A 77 3.10 -10.58 -8.13
CA ALA A 77 2.72 -10.32 -6.74
C ALA A 77 1.89 -9.04 -6.63
N ILE A 78 2.36 -7.94 -7.22
CA ILE A 78 1.65 -6.64 -7.21
C ILE A 78 0.28 -6.72 -7.88
N LEU A 79 0.20 -7.39 -9.04
CA LEU A 79 -1.06 -7.57 -9.76
C LEU A 79 -2.08 -8.34 -8.91
N VAL A 80 -1.67 -9.45 -8.28
CA VAL A 80 -2.57 -10.26 -7.46
C VAL A 80 -3.04 -9.48 -6.23
N GLY A 81 -2.16 -8.82 -5.48
CA GLY A 81 -2.59 -8.11 -4.29
C GLY A 81 -3.36 -6.83 -4.60
N THR A 82 -3.07 -6.13 -5.69
CA THR A 82 -3.90 -4.98 -6.13
C THR A 82 -5.33 -5.44 -6.44
N ILE A 83 -5.50 -6.55 -7.16
CA ILE A 83 -6.84 -7.10 -7.45
C ILE A 83 -7.53 -7.52 -6.15
N VAL A 84 -6.87 -8.30 -5.30
CA VAL A 84 -7.49 -8.83 -4.08
C VAL A 84 -7.83 -7.72 -3.10
N THR A 85 -6.92 -6.76 -2.87
CA THR A 85 -7.14 -5.68 -1.89
C THR A 85 -8.05 -4.59 -2.44
N ASN A 86 -7.70 -3.95 -3.56
CA ASN A 86 -8.38 -2.73 -3.99
C ASN A 86 -9.66 -3.02 -4.80
N VAL A 87 -9.68 -4.10 -5.59
CA VAL A 87 -10.84 -4.41 -6.45
C VAL A 87 -11.87 -5.28 -5.74
N ILE A 88 -11.43 -6.18 -4.85
CA ILE A 88 -12.33 -7.16 -4.20
C ILE A 88 -12.58 -6.80 -2.74
N ALA A 89 -11.54 -6.76 -1.90
CA ALA A 89 -11.71 -6.70 -0.46
C ALA A 89 -12.22 -5.33 0.02
N LYS A 90 -11.67 -4.22 -0.48
CA LYS A 90 -12.10 -2.87 -0.09
C LYS A 90 -13.58 -2.62 -0.38
N PRO A 91 -14.10 -2.86 -1.61
CA PRO A 91 -15.52 -2.71 -1.90
C PRO A 91 -16.42 -3.73 -1.19
N ALA A 92 -15.88 -4.90 -0.80
CA ALA A 92 -16.66 -5.90 -0.07
C ALA A 92 -16.81 -5.57 1.42
N VAL A 93 -15.82 -4.90 2.03
CA VAL A 93 -15.79 -4.66 3.48
C VAL A 93 -16.31 -3.27 3.84
N LEU A 94 -16.03 -2.25 3.01
CA LEU A 94 -16.51 -0.87 3.18
C LEU A 94 -16.21 -0.25 4.56
N ARG A 95 -15.09 -0.63 5.18
CA ARG A 95 -14.71 -0.12 6.51
C ARG A 95 -14.22 1.33 6.41
N ILE A 96 -14.79 2.20 7.24
CA ILE A 96 -14.42 3.62 7.32
C ILE A 96 -13.09 3.76 8.09
N ARG A 97 -12.28 4.75 7.72
CA ARG A 97 -10.97 5.03 8.34
C ARG A 97 -11.08 5.61 9.76
N PRO A 98 -10.10 5.34 10.64
CA PRO A 98 -10.17 5.72 12.06
C PRO A 98 -10.22 7.24 12.28
N TYR A 99 -9.54 8.04 11.44
CA TYR A 99 -9.63 9.51 11.52
C TYR A 99 -10.97 10.10 11.09
N ASN A 100 -11.89 9.30 10.53
CA ASN A 100 -13.25 9.73 10.24
C ASN A 100 -14.23 9.32 11.35
N THR A 101 -13.97 8.21 12.03
CA THR A 101 -14.88 7.64 13.05
C THR A 101 -14.50 7.97 14.49
N LEU A 102 -13.25 8.37 14.75
CA LEU A 102 -12.72 8.62 16.10
C LEU A 102 -12.39 10.10 16.33
N GLN A 103 -13.02 11.01 15.59
CA GLN A 103 -12.76 12.46 15.69
C GLN A 103 -13.14 13.03 17.06
N ASP A 104 -14.20 12.49 17.68
CA ASP A 104 -14.68 12.90 19.01
C ASP A 104 -13.81 12.37 20.16
N ILE A 105 -12.79 11.57 19.85
CA ILE A 105 -11.85 11.05 20.84
C ILE A 105 -10.64 11.97 20.87
N ASP A 106 -10.63 12.91 21.83
CA ASP A 106 -9.61 13.96 21.96
C ASP A 106 -8.17 13.44 21.82
N TRP A 107 -7.80 12.41 22.59
CA TRP A 107 -6.42 11.89 22.57
C TRP A 107 -6.03 11.31 21.20
N TYR A 108 -6.98 10.67 20.52
CA TYR A 108 -6.76 10.09 19.20
C TYR A 108 -6.60 11.20 18.17
N TRP A 109 -7.50 12.19 18.21
CA TRP A 109 -7.46 13.31 17.29
C TRP A 109 -6.16 14.10 17.40
N GLN A 110 -5.69 14.36 18.62
CA GLN A 110 -4.37 15.00 18.84
C GLN A 110 -3.21 14.15 18.31
N ALA A 111 -3.27 12.82 18.48
CA ALA A 111 -2.24 11.93 17.96
C ALA A 111 -2.23 11.86 16.41
N TYR A 112 -3.41 11.93 15.78
CA TYR A 112 -3.53 12.01 14.32
C TYR A 112 -2.96 13.33 13.78
N LEU A 113 -3.31 14.46 14.41
CA LEU A 113 -2.75 15.78 14.07
C LEU A 113 -1.22 15.79 14.24
N GLY A 114 -0.71 15.28 15.37
CA GLY A 114 0.72 15.19 15.66
C GLY A 114 1.50 14.25 14.74
N ALA A 115 0.83 13.27 14.12
CA ALA A 115 1.41 12.38 13.12
C ALA A 115 1.47 12.99 11.71
N GLY A 116 0.91 14.18 11.53
CA GLY A 116 0.89 14.91 10.26
C GLY A 116 -0.48 14.94 9.59
N ALA A 117 -1.53 14.34 10.15
CA ALA A 117 -2.89 14.39 9.60
C ALA A 117 -3.00 13.98 8.11
N LEU A 118 -2.42 12.82 7.78
CA LEU A 118 -2.49 12.26 6.43
C LEU A 118 -3.90 11.75 6.11
N SER A 119 -4.36 12.00 4.88
CA SER A 119 -5.69 11.56 4.42
C SER A 119 -5.57 10.70 3.17
N GLU A 120 -6.37 9.64 3.10
CA GLU A 120 -6.53 8.76 1.93
C GLU A 120 -8.00 8.75 1.47
N ALA A 121 -8.23 8.55 0.17
CA ALA A 121 -9.55 8.71 -0.46
C ALA A 121 -10.41 7.43 -0.50
N ASP A 122 -9.87 6.29 -0.04
CA ASP A 122 -10.49 4.98 -0.16
C ASP A 122 -10.77 4.30 1.20
N TYR A 123 -11.47 3.17 1.19
CA TYR A 123 -11.81 2.41 2.41
C TYR A 123 -10.58 1.92 3.18
N SER A 124 -10.74 1.74 4.49
CA SER A 124 -9.66 1.41 5.42
C SER A 124 -9.21 -0.05 5.33
N PHE A 125 -10.17 -0.98 5.27
CA PHE A 125 -9.86 -2.41 5.31
C PHE A 125 -9.86 -3.04 3.92
N PRO A 126 -8.84 -3.84 3.57
CA PRO A 126 -7.56 -3.98 4.25
C PRO A 126 -6.59 -2.84 3.85
N SER A 127 -5.51 -2.65 4.61
CA SER A 127 -4.52 -1.62 4.28
C SER A 127 -3.81 -1.91 2.96
N GLY A 128 -3.98 -1.03 1.97
CA GLY A 128 -3.33 -1.12 0.65
C GLY A 128 -1.81 -0.99 0.74
N HIS A 129 -1.32 0.01 1.48
CA HIS A 129 0.10 0.21 1.76
C HIS A 129 0.77 -1.01 2.38
N THR A 130 0.10 -1.64 3.36
CA THR A 130 0.63 -2.86 3.99
C THR A 130 0.61 -4.04 3.01
N THR A 131 -0.46 -4.18 2.23
CA THR A 131 -0.53 -5.22 1.18
C THR A 131 0.64 -5.09 0.21
N ALA A 132 0.86 -3.89 -0.32
CA ALA A 132 1.90 -3.60 -1.29
C ALA A 132 3.31 -3.85 -0.72
N ALA A 133 3.55 -3.46 0.53
CA ALA A 133 4.82 -3.72 1.17
C ALA A 133 5.08 -5.23 1.34
N PHE A 134 4.08 -6.01 1.78
CA PHE A 134 4.21 -7.45 1.99
C PHE A 134 4.29 -8.25 0.69
N GLU A 135 3.54 -7.91 -0.36
CA GLU A 135 3.58 -8.64 -1.65
C GLU A 135 4.93 -8.47 -2.35
N ILE A 136 5.48 -7.25 -2.34
CA ILE A 136 6.83 -6.96 -2.81
C ILE A 136 7.83 -7.70 -1.92
N ALA A 137 7.69 -7.60 -0.61
CA ALA A 137 8.67 -8.15 0.31
C ALA A 137 8.77 -9.66 0.25
N VAL A 138 7.62 -10.36 0.26
CA VAL A 138 7.57 -11.82 0.25
C VAL A 138 8.00 -12.39 -1.10
N SER A 139 7.54 -11.80 -2.21
CA SER A 139 7.98 -12.24 -3.54
C SER A 139 9.50 -12.08 -3.71
N MET A 140 10.06 -10.94 -3.31
CA MET A 140 11.51 -10.70 -3.38
C MET A 140 12.27 -11.58 -2.39
N PHE A 141 11.82 -11.72 -1.15
CA PHE A 141 12.41 -12.62 -0.17
C PHE A 141 12.56 -14.03 -0.74
N LEU A 142 11.48 -14.60 -1.30
CA LEU A 142 11.49 -15.95 -1.85
C LEU A 142 12.44 -16.09 -3.06
N VAL A 143 12.43 -15.13 -4.00
CA VAL A 143 13.34 -15.16 -5.16
C VAL A 143 14.80 -15.02 -4.72
N PHE A 144 15.15 -14.02 -3.92
CA PHE A 144 16.52 -13.81 -3.44
C PHE A 144 17.01 -14.98 -2.60
N ARG A 145 16.14 -15.58 -1.78
CA ARG A 145 16.47 -16.75 -0.97
C ARG A 145 16.74 -17.98 -1.83
N SER A 146 15.96 -18.18 -2.90
CA SER A 146 16.16 -19.26 -3.87
C SER A 146 17.47 -19.12 -4.67
N ASP A 147 17.97 -17.88 -4.80
CA ASP A 147 19.25 -17.55 -5.43
C ASP A 147 20.45 -17.63 -4.47
N GLY A 148 20.25 -18.11 -3.24
CA GLY A 148 21.30 -18.20 -2.22
C GLY A 148 21.68 -16.85 -1.58
N LYS A 149 21.01 -15.75 -1.93
CA LYS A 149 21.29 -14.39 -1.44
C LYS A 149 20.60 -14.09 -0.10
N LYS A 150 20.85 -14.93 0.91
CA LYS A 150 20.12 -14.92 2.20
C LYS A 150 20.14 -13.56 2.92
N LYS A 151 21.28 -12.87 2.91
CA LYS A 151 21.45 -11.58 3.62
C LYS A 151 20.54 -10.50 3.03
N ILE A 152 20.49 -10.41 1.71
CA ILE A 152 19.65 -9.44 0.99
C ILE A 152 18.16 -9.78 1.16
N ALA A 153 17.81 -11.07 1.15
CA ALA A 153 16.43 -11.50 1.29
C ALA A 153 15.75 -10.93 2.55
N TRP A 154 16.45 -10.88 3.69
CA TRP A 154 15.88 -10.40 4.96
C TRP A 154 15.61 -8.89 5.04
N VAL A 155 16.18 -8.07 4.13
CA VAL A 155 15.89 -6.63 4.10
C VAL A 155 14.41 -6.38 3.81
N PHE A 156 13.84 -7.17 2.90
CA PHE A 156 12.47 -7.02 2.43
C PHE A 156 11.39 -7.17 3.52
N PRO A 157 11.32 -8.27 4.29
CA PRO A 157 10.31 -8.40 5.34
C PRO A 157 10.49 -7.38 6.48
N VAL A 158 11.72 -6.93 6.75
CA VAL A 158 11.95 -5.86 7.74
C VAL A 158 11.30 -4.56 7.28
N LEU A 159 11.50 -4.17 6.01
CA LEU A 159 10.84 -2.98 5.45
C LEU A 159 9.32 -3.12 5.51
N ALA A 160 8.76 -4.29 5.15
CA ALA A 160 7.32 -4.52 5.19
C ALA A 160 6.71 -4.39 6.60
N VAL A 161 7.37 -4.94 7.63
CA VAL A 161 6.92 -4.81 9.02
C VAL A 161 7.00 -3.36 9.49
N CYS A 162 8.04 -2.62 9.09
CA CYS A 162 8.13 -1.19 9.40
C CYS A 162 7.04 -0.37 8.70
N THR A 163 6.74 -0.66 7.43
CA THR A 163 5.64 -0.01 6.68
C THR A 163 4.28 -0.34 7.29
N MET A 164 4.07 -1.58 7.75
CA MET A 164 2.87 -1.98 8.47
C MET A 164 2.68 -1.17 9.76
N GLY A 165 3.74 -1.09 10.58
CA GLY A 165 3.72 -0.31 11.81
C GLY A 165 3.52 1.18 11.57
N SER A 166 4.10 1.74 10.49
CA SER A 166 3.95 3.16 10.19
C SER A 166 2.52 3.55 9.90
N ARG A 167 1.69 2.68 9.28
CA ARG A 167 0.27 3.01 9.01
C ARG A 167 -0.55 3.19 10.28
N VAL A 168 -0.28 2.40 11.31
CA VAL A 168 -0.98 2.53 12.61
C VAL A 168 -0.40 3.69 13.42
N TYR A 169 0.93 3.87 13.40
CA TYR A 169 1.60 5.03 14.01
C TYR A 169 1.04 6.35 13.49
N LEU A 170 0.79 6.42 12.18
CA LEU A 170 0.28 7.61 11.49
C LEU A 170 -1.24 7.83 11.71
N MET A 171 -1.92 6.97 12.47
CA MET A 171 -3.34 7.07 12.78
C MET A 171 -4.24 7.08 11.52
N VAL A 172 -3.84 6.37 10.47
CA VAL A 172 -4.58 6.28 9.19
C VAL A 172 -5.25 4.93 8.95
N HIS A 173 -4.85 3.91 9.72
CA HIS A 173 -5.39 2.55 9.64
C HIS A 173 -5.47 1.92 11.03
N TYR A 174 -6.50 1.11 11.21
CA TYR A 174 -6.63 0.22 12.37
C TYR A 174 -5.56 -0.88 12.35
N ALA A 175 -5.25 -1.44 13.52
CA ALA A 175 -4.31 -2.56 13.62
C ALA A 175 -4.82 -3.79 12.85
N THR A 176 -6.12 -4.03 12.87
CA THR A 176 -6.76 -5.09 12.08
C THR A 176 -6.69 -4.86 10.57
N ASP A 177 -6.71 -3.60 10.09
CA ASP A 177 -6.54 -3.30 8.66
C ASP A 177 -5.17 -3.73 8.15
N VAL A 178 -4.12 -3.43 8.94
CA VAL A 178 -2.75 -3.77 8.59
C VAL A 178 -2.47 -5.26 8.73
N LEU A 179 -3.12 -5.96 9.68
CA LEU A 179 -3.09 -7.41 9.74
C LEU A 179 -3.75 -8.06 8.52
N GLY A 180 -4.89 -7.53 8.07
CA GLY A 180 -5.54 -7.96 6.83
C GLY A 180 -4.64 -7.75 5.60
N GLY A 181 -4.02 -6.57 5.51
CA GLY A 181 -3.05 -6.26 4.45
C GLY A 181 -1.82 -7.17 4.48
N MET A 182 -1.30 -7.51 5.65
CA MET A 182 -0.19 -8.44 5.82
C MET A 182 -0.54 -9.83 5.29
N ILE A 183 -1.73 -10.35 5.61
CA ILE A 183 -2.18 -11.67 5.15
C ILE A 183 -2.30 -11.67 3.62
N ILE A 184 -3.04 -10.71 3.05
CA ILE A 184 -3.24 -10.64 1.61
C ILE A 184 -1.91 -10.43 0.89
N GLY A 185 -1.10 -9.47 1.33
CA GLY A 185 0.20 -9.20 0.72
C GLY A 185 1.12 -10.41 0.77
N THR A 186 1.15 -11.15 1.88
CA THR A 186 1.96 -12.38 1.98
C THR A 186 1.50 -13.45 1.00
N LEU A 187 0.19 -13.68 0.90
CA LEU A 187 -0.39 -14.65 -0.04
C LEU A 187 -0.14 -14.24 -1.50
N SER A 188 -0.28 -12.95 -1.82
CA SER A 188 0.03 -12.40 -3.14
C SER A 188 1.50 -12.55 -3.50
N GLY A 189 2.41 -12.28 -2.56
CA GLY A 189 3.85 -12.49 -2.74
C GLY A 189 4.23 -13.95 -2.98
N ILE A 190 3.60 -14.87 -2.25
CA ILE A 190 3.74 -16.32 -2.46
C ILE A 190 3.20 -16.72 -3.84
N ALA A 191 2.00 -16.24 -4.21
CA ALA A 191 1.39 -16.50 -5.50
C ALA A 191 2.29 -15.99 -6.64
N GLY A 192 2.79 -14.76 -6.56
CA GLY A 192 3.72 -14.19 -7.53
C GLY A 192 4.99 -15.03 -7.69
N TYR A 193 5.57 -15.54 -6.59
CA TYR A 193 6.71 -16.45 -6.65
C TYR A 193 6.39 -17.76 -7.39
N PHE A 194 5.26 -18.40 -7.11
CA PHE A 194 4.88 -19.65 -7.76
C PHE A 194 4.47 -19.47 -9.23
N ILE A 195 3.72 -18.41 -9.55
CA ILE A 195 3.39 -18.01 -10.93
C ILE A 195 4.69 -17.82 -11.72
N MET A 196 5.65 -17.09 -11.16
CA MET A 196 6.97 -16.92 -11.77
C MET A 196 7.66 -18.25 -12.04
N LYS A 197 7.68 -19.19 -11.08
CA LYS A 197 8.29 -20.52 -11.31
C LYS A 197 7.61 -21.26 -12.46
N GLY A 198 6.28 -21.22 -12.52
CA GLY A 198 5.50 -21.78 -13.61
C GLY A 198 5.88 -21.16 -14.96
N LEU A 199 5.92 -19.82 -15.04
CA LEU A 199 6.30 -19.10 -16.26
C LEU A 199 7.73 -19.42 -16.69
N MET A 200 8.69 -19.47 -15.76
CA MET A 200 10.06 -19.84 -16.06
C MET A 200 10.17 -21.28 -16.56
N TYR A 201 9.38 -22.21 -16.00
CA TYR A 201 9.29 -23.59 -16.50
C TYR A 201 8.72 -23.64 -17.91
N LEU A 202 7.65 -22.90 -18.21
CA LEU A 202 7.07 -22.83 -19.56
C LEU A 202 8.06 -22.25 -20.57
N ILE A 203 8.73 -21.14 -20.23
CA ILE A 203 9.77 -20.53 -21.07
C ILE A 203 10.93 -21.49 -21.34
N ALA A 204 11.25 -22.37 -20.38
CA ALA A 204 12.31 -23.36 -20.54
C ALA A 204 11.90 -24.54 -21.41
N ASN A 205 10.64 -24.99 -21.35
CA ASN A 205 10.25 -26.33 -21.82
C ASN A 205 9.14 -26.36 -22.88
N VAL A 206 8.43 -25.26 -23.15
CA VAL A 206 7.22 -25.25 -24.00
C VAL A 206 7.45 -24.43 -25.27
N LYS A 207 7.33 -25.09 -26.43
CA LYS A 207 7.77 -24.59 -27.75
C LYS A 207 7.24 -23.21 -28.20
N PRO A 208 6.03 -22.72 -27.87
CA PRO A 208 5.68 -21.32 -28.12
C PRO A 208 6.44 -20.33 -27.22
N PHE A 209 6.73 -20.69 -25.97
CA PHE A 209 7.35 -19.80 -24.99
C PHE A 209 8.88 -19.80 -25.04
N THR A 210 9.51 -20.82 -25.63
CA THR A 210 10.98 -20.85 -25.82
C THR A 210 11.46 -19.72 -26.73
N ALA A 211 10.60 -19.14 -27.58
CA ALA A 211 10.90 -17.93 -28.35
C ALA A 211 11.27 -16.74 -27.44
N LEU A 212 10.71 -16.64 -26.23
CA LEU A 212 11.07 -15.62 -25.24
C LEU A 212 12.51 -15.78 -24.73
N GLN A 213 13.15 -16.94 -24.93
CA GLN A 213 14.59 -17.07 -24.69
C GLN A 213 15.41 -16.35 -25.76
N LYS A 214 14.85 -15.91 -26.88
CA LYS A 214 15.58 -15.05 -27.82
C LYS A 214 15.59 -13.59 -27.36
N LEU A 215 14.56 -13.18 -26.62
CA LEU A 215 14.45 -11.85 -26.03
C LEU A 215 15.45 -11.71 -24.87
N ASP A 216 16.47 -10.89 -25.07
CA ASP A 216 17.45 -10.51 -24.06
C ASP A 216 18.09 -9.18 -24.46
N LEU A 217 17.65 -8.09 -23.85
CA LEU A 217 18.16 -6.76 -24.21
C LEU A 217 19.65 -6.59 -23.91
N ALA A 218 20.23 -7.43 -23.04
CA ALA A 218 21.67 -7.46 -22.80
C ALA A 218 22.50 -7.77 -24.07
N LYS A 219 21.90 -8.34 -25.11
CA LYS A 219 22.56 -8.63 -26.39
C LYS A 219 22.68 -7.40 -27.30
N LEU A 220 21.94 -6.32 -27.03
CA LEU A 220 22.01 -5.09 -27.81
C LEU A 220 23.32 -4.35 -27.49
N GLY A 221 24.04 -3.93 -28.54
CA GLY A 221 25.41 -3.39 -28.41
C GLY A 221 25.54 -2.21 -27.45
N PHE A 222 24.57 -1.30 -27.46
CA PHE A 222 24.54 -0.12 -26.58
C PHE A 222 24.18 -0.44 -25.12
N LEU A 223 23.64 -1.64 -24.83
CA LEU A 223 23.28 -2.11 -23.49
C LEU A 223 24.29 -3.09 -22.90
N LYS A 224 25.47 -3.28 -23.51
CA LYS A 224 26.53 -4.15 -22.94
C LYS A 224 26.93 -3.74 -21.52
N TRP A 225 26.85 -2.45 -21.20
CA TRP A 225 27.11 -1.89 -19.86
C TRP A 225 26.13 -2.41 -18.78
N SER A 226 24.95 -2.90 -19.16
CA SER A 226 23.98 -3.52 -18.23
C SER A 226 24.52 -4.82 -17.59
N SER A 227 25.59 -5.39 -18.13
CA SER A 227 26.26 -6.54 -17.55
C SER A 227 27.39 -6.12 -16.59
N GLY A 228 27.37 -6.62 -15.35
CA GLY A 228 28.41 -6.36 -14.34
C GLY A 228 28.10 -5.19 -13.40
N ARG A 229 29.14 -4.49 -12.93
CA ARG A 229 29.02 -3.40 -11.93
C ARG A 229 28.28 -2.17 -12.46
N GLY A 230 28.34 -1.93 -13.77
CA GLY A 230 27.62 -0.85 -14.44
C GLY A 230 26.11 -0.97 -14.25
N GLY A 231 25.52 -2.04 -14.78
CA GLY A 231 24.09 -2.31 -14.60
C GLY A 231 23.62 -2.28 -13.14
N ALA A 232 24.42 -2.79 -12.20
CA ALA A 232 24.11 -2.70 -10.78
C ALA A 232 24.03 -1.24 -10.28
N ALA A 233 24.94 -0.37 -10.71
CA ALA A 233 24.92 1.04 -10.32
C ALA A 233 23.69 1.79 -10.86
N VAL A 234 23.28 1.57 -12.12
CA VAL A 234 22.04 2.19 -12.65
C VAL A 234 20.80 1.67 -11.95
N VAL A 235 20.72 0.37 -11.67
CA VAL A 235 19.57 -0.16 -10.91
C VAL A 235 19.52 0.48 -9.52
N THR A 236 20.66 0.60 -8.83
CA THR A 236 20.71 1.26 -7.53
C THR A 236 20.30 2.74 -7.62
N VAL A 237 20.83 3.50 -8.59
CA VAL A 237 20.46 4.91 -8.78
C VAL A 237 18.98 5.05 -9.13
N ALA A 238 18.43 4.17 -9.97
CA ALA A 238 17.01 4.18 -10.32
C ALA A 238 16.13 3.88 -9.09
N VAL A 239 16.48 2.87 -8.29
CA VAL A 239 15.75 2.53 -7.06
C VAL A 239 15.82 3.65 -6.02
N ILE A 240 17.00 4.27 -5.85
CA ILE A 240 17.15 5.44 -4.97
C ILE A 240 16.33 6.62 -5.50
N GLY A 241 16.35 6.87 -6.82
CA GLY A 241 15.56 7.93 -7.44
C GLY A 241 14.05 7.72 -7.27
N ILE A 242 13.57 6.50 -7.46
CA ILE A 242 12.17 6.11 -7.18
C ILE A 242 11.84 6.35 -5.71
N PHE A 243 12.72 5.92 -4.81
CA PHE A 243 12.54 6.14 -3.37
C PHE A 243 12.48 7.63 -3.02
N LEU A 244 13.36 8.47 -3.58
CA LEU A 244 13.33 9.91 -3.32
C LEU A 244 12.06 10.55 -3.90
N TYR A 245 11.64 10.09 -5.08
CA TYR A 245 10.39 10.52 -5.72
C TYR A 245 9.16 10.17 -4.87
N SER A 246 9.13 9.00 -4.23
CA SER A 246 8.02 8.61 -3.36
C SER A 246 8.10 9.22 -1.96
N PHE A 247 9.30 9.37 -1.39
CA PHE A 247 9.47 9.79 0.00
C PHE A 247 9.39 11.30 0.20
N ILE A 248 9.97 12.10 -0.70
CA ILE A 248 10.00 13.57 -0.54
C ILE A 248 8.59 14.16 -0.45
N PRO A 249 7.62 13.79 -1.32
CA PRO A 249 6.24 14.28 -1.20
C PRO A 249 5.59 13.90 0.12
N VAL A 250 5.78 12.67 0.61
CA VAL A 250 5.21 12.17 1.87
C VAL A 250 5.69 12.97 3.10
N LEU A 251 6.90 13.55 3.04
CA LEU A 251 7.37 14.46 4.09
C LEU A 251 6.52 15.73 4.17
N SER A 252 6.13 16.26 3.01
CA SER A 252 5.26 17.43 2.88
C SER A 252 3.76 17.12 2.90
N GLU A 253 3.36 15.85 2.78
CA GLU A 253 1.95 15.46 2.90
C GLU A 253 1.45 15.65 4.33
N GLY A 254 0.22 16.15 4.45
CA GLY A 254 -0.37 16.46 5.74
C GLY A 254 -0.12 17.91 6.20
N GLY A 255 -0.55 18.25 7.42
CA GLY A 255 -0.51 19.62 7.97
C GLY A 255 -1.84 20.37 7.92
N GLU A 256 -1.84 21.63 8.35
CA GLU A 256 -3.05 22.47 8.47
C GLU A 256 -3.69 22.79 7.11
N ASP A 257 -2.88 22.91 6.05
CA ASP A 257 -3.32 23.25 4.70
C ASP A 257 -3.80 22.06 3.85
N THR A 258 -3.79 20.84 4.40
CA THR A 258 -4.25 19.66 3.64
C THR A 258 -5.76 19.70 3.48
N VAL A 259 -6.25 19.45 2.26
CA VAL A 259 -7.67 19.23 1.99
C VAL A 259 -8.10 17.93 2.66
N ARG A 260 -8.94 18.05 3.69
CA ARG A 260 -9.46 16.92 4.47
C ARG A 260 -10.96 16.79 4.19
N CYS A 261 -11.39 15.58 3.86
CA CYS A 261 -12.78 15.19 4.09
C CYS A 261 -12.85 14.57 5.48
N ALA A 262 -13.23 15.36 6.49
CA ALA A 262 -13.50 14.88 7.85
C ALA A 262 -14.82 15.51 8.34
N TYR A 263 -15.61 14.75 9.10
CA TYR A 263 -16.97 15.12 9.54
C TYR A 263 -16.92 15.84 10.90
N ASN A 264 -17.41 17.08 11.01
CA ASN A 264 -17.39 17.86 12.26
C ASN A 264 -18.72 18.59 12.51
N GLU A 265 -19.82 17.84 12.70
CA GLU A 265 -21.22 18.28 12.93
C GLU A 265 -21.85 19.19 11.84
N GLU A 266 -21.02 19.84 11.03
CA GLU A 266 -21.26 20.38 9.70
C GLU A 266 -20.10 19.86 8.83
N TYR A 267 -20.35 19.55 7.55
CA TYR A 267 -19.30 19.26 6.57
C TYR A 267 -18.44 20.49 6.26
N ASP A 268 -17.76 21.05 7.25
CA ASP A 268 -16.73 22.06 7.00
C ASP A 268 -15.42 21.33 6.74
N CYS A 269 -15.26 20.89 5.49
CA CYS A 269 -13.97 20.46 4.96
C CYS A 269 -12.96 21.56 5.28
N TYR A 270 -11.98 21.25 6.13
CA TYR A 270 -10.94 22.20 6.56
C TYR A 270 -10.24 22.90 5.40
N ASN A 271 -10.30 22.34 4.17
CA ASN A 271 -10.13 23.09 2.93
C ASN A 271 -11.07 22.55 1.82
N ALA A 272 -12.26 23.16 1.71
CA ALA A 272 -13.19 23.13 0.57
C ALA A 272 -13.89 21.82 0.15
N ALA A 273 -15.16 21.70 0.54
CA ALA A 273 -16.23 21.27 -0.36
C ALA A 273 -17.53 21.99 0.04
N ARG A 274 -17.63 23.29 -0.28
CA ARG A 274 -18.95 23.94 -0.40
C ARG A 274 -19.66 23.27 -1.58
N VAL A 275 -20.71 22.53 -1.31
CA VAL A 275 -21.65 22.08 -2.34
C VAL A 275 -22.92 22.89 -2.19
N ASP A 276 -22.91 24.06 -2.82
CA ASP A 276 -24.10 24.84 -3.14
C ASP A 276 -24.83 24.19 -4.34
N ASP A 277 -24.88 22.86 -4.40
CA ASP A 277 -25.25 22.10 -5.59
C ASP A 277 -26.72 21.65 -5.50
N ALA A 278 -27.56 22.17 -6.39
CA ALA A 278 -29.02 21.95 -6.40
C ALA A 278 -29.42 20.51 -6.79
N ASP A 279 -28.46 19.68 -7.20
CA ASP A 279 -28.68 18.33 -7.71
C ASP A 279 -28.70 17.24 -6.62
N TYR A 280 -28.48 17.58 -5.34
CA TYR A 280 -28.45 16.60 -4.24
C TYR A 280 -29.52 16.88 -3.17
N PRO A 281 -30.28 15.85 -2.73
CA PRO A 281 -31.29 16.03 -1.69
C PRO A 281 -30.66 16.34 -0.32
N PRO A 282 -31.37 17.08 0.55
CA PRO A 282 -30.91 17.39 1.90
C PRO A 282 -30.64 16.13 2.72
N ILE A 283 -29.55 16.18 3.49
CA ILE A 283 -28.93 15.04 4.16
C ILE A 283 -29.76 14.64 5.40
N ASP A 284 -30.42 13.48 5.33
CA ASP A 284 -31.20 12.88 6.44
C ASP A 284 -30.30 12.06 7.37
N GLY A 285 -29.60 12.73 8.28
CA GLY A 285 -29.03 12.14 9.50
C GLY A 285 -27.90 11.12 9.31
N LYS A 286 -27.37 10.95 8.09
CA LYS A 286 -26.17 10.16 7.79
C LYS A 286 -25.27 10.96 6.85
N GLU A 287 -24.35 11.68 7.47
CA GLU A 287 -23.46 12.60 6.80
C GLU A 287 -22.25 11.83 6.24
N TYR A 288 -22.11 11.79 4.92
CA TYR A 288 -20.95 11.23 4.19
C TYR A 288 -20.32 12.30 3.27
N CYS A 289 -18.98 12.41 3.24
CA CYS A 289 -18.28 13.36 2.34
C CYS A 289 -18.65 13.02 0.88
N LYS A 290 -18.66 14.00 -0.03
CA LYS A 290 -19.02 13.81 -1.46
C LYS A 290 -18.36 12.57 -2.11
N ILE A 291 -17.11 12.27 -1.74
CA ILE A 291 -16.38 11.06 -2.18
C ILE A 291 -17.05 9.78 -1.65
N HIS A 292 -17.42 9.77 -0.37
CA HIS A 292 -18.14 8.66 0.24
C HIS A 292 -19.59 8.56 -0.24
N TRP A 293 -20.28 9.66 -0.55
CA TRP A 293 -21.63 9.60 -1.12
C TRP A 293 -21.64 8.86 -2.46
N ASN A 294 -20.76 9.23 -3.40
CA ASN A 294 -20.68 8.54 -4.70
C ASN A 294 -20.31 7.06 -4.54
N GLN A 295 -19.36 6.76 -3.65
CA GLN A 295 -18.96 5.37 -3.33
C GLN A 295 -20.08 4.55 -2.68
N LEU A 296 -20.92 5.15 -1.83
CA LEU A 296 -22.06 4.50 -1.18
C LEU A 296 -23.30 4.42 -2.08
N ALA A 297 -23.47 5.37 -2.98
CA ALA A 297 -24.55 5.40 -3.98
C ALA A 297 -24.29 4.46 -5.17
N GLY A 298 -23.05 3.98 -5.33
CA GLY A 298 -22.66 3.12 -6.44
C GLY A 298 -22.60 3.85 -7.79
N GLU A 299 -22.38 5.17 -7.74
CA GLU A 299 -22.20 6.06 -8.89
C GLU A 299 -20.71 6.26 -9.26
#